data_AF-F1C777-F1
#
_entry.id   AF-F1C777-F1
#
_cell.length_a   1.000
_cell.length_b   1.000
_cell.length_c   1.000
_cell.angle_alpha   90.00
_cell.angle_beta   90.00
_cell.angle_gamma   90.00
#
_symmetry.space_group_name_H-M   'P 1'
#
loop_
_entity.id
_entity.type
_entity.pdbx_description
1 polymer ?
#
loop_
_entity_poly.entity_id
_entity_poly.type
_entity_poly.pdbx_seq_one_letter_code
_entity_poly.pdbx_strand_id
1 'polypeptide(L)'
;TDEFLGSPVCLKKKLTRASCDLVFCPPWERCIEGHCSCKPPYMCPVENVTPVCGLDNRNYRSYCQAMALSCRTKKATMSHFG
;
A
#
# COMPACT_ATOMS: atom_id res chain seq x y z
N THR A 1 26.00 24.18 -1.34
CA THR A 1 24.69 23.62 -0.93
C THR A 1 23.71 24.11 -1.95
N ASP A 2 23.26 23.21 -2.82
CA ASP A 2 22.30 23.58 -3.86
C ASP A 2 20.96 23.92 -3.19
N GLU A 3 20.51 25.16 -3.36
CA GLU A 3 19.35 25.74 -2.69
C GLU A 3 18.02 25.09 -3.14
N PHE A 4 18.05 24.28 -4.21
CA PHE A 4 16.90 23.59 -4.78
C PHE A 4 16.82 22.10 -4.42
N LEU A 5 17.94 21.48 -4.02
CA LEU A 5 17.94 20.12 -3.48
C LEU A 5 17.61 20.16 -1.98
N GLY A 6 16.45 19.61 -1.62
CA GLY A 6 15.96 19.56 -0.25
C GLY A 6 16.98 19.03 0.77
N SER A 7 16.72 19.25 2.06
CA SER A 7 17.67 19.05 3.17
C SER A 7 18.60 17.84 2.99
N PRO A 8 19.94 18.00 3.12
CA PRO A 8 20.91 16.93 2.94
C PRO A 8 20.70 15.75 3.91
N VAL A 9 20.03 16.02 5.04
CA VAL A 9 19.63 14.99 6.02
C VAL A 9 18.59 14.03 5.42
N CYS A 10 17.64 14.53 4.64
CA CYS A 10 16.61 13.72 4.00
C CYS A 10 17.20 12.82 2.91
N LEU A 11 18.07 13.38 2.07
CA LEU A 11 18.76 12.64 1.00
C LEU A 11 19.63 11.51 1.58
N LYS A 12 20.32 11.76 2.69
CA LYS A 12 21.12 10.74 3.38
C LYS A 12 20.26 9.60 3.94
N LYS A 13 19.04 9.89 4.40
CA LYS A 13 18.09 8.91 4.93
C LYS A 13 17.34 8.11 3.84
N LYS A 14 17.42 8.52 2.56
CA LYS A 14 16.78 7.83 1.41
C LYS A 14 15.30 7.51 1.64
N LEU A 15 14.56 8.49 2.14
CA LEU A 15 13.14 8.34 2.47
C LEU A 15 12.33 8.12 1.19
N THR A 16 11.34 7.23 1.26
CA THR A 16 10.48 6.86 0.11
C THR A 16 9.01 6.95 0.50
N ARG A 17 8.11 6.61 -0.45
CA ARG A 17 6.67 6.48 -0.13
C ARG A 17 6.37 5.39 0.90
N ALA A 18 7.32 4.49 1.15
CA ALA A 18 7.21 3.48 2.19
C ALA A 18 7.75 3.95 3.56
N SER A 19 8.24 5.19 3.69
CA SER A 19 8.75 5.73 4.96
C SER A 19 7.60 6.34 5.78
N CYS A 20 7.04 5.58 6.71
CA CYS A 20 5.85 5.98 7.46
C CYS A 20 6.10 7.03 8.55
N ASP A 21 7.36 7.32 8.87
CA ASP A 21 7.72 8.43 9.75
C ASP A 21 7.40 9.81 9.13
N LEU A 22 7.14 9.85 7.82
CA LEU A 22 6.87 11.09 7.08
C LEU A 22 5.53 11.09 6.34
N VAL A 23 5.11 9.94 5.79
CA VAL A 23 3.89 9.86 4.97
C VAL A 23 3.00 8.72 5.43
N PHE A 24 1.69 8.87 5.28
CA PHE A 24 0.76 7.78 5.59
C PHE A 24 0.92 6.62 4.61
N CYS A 25 0.96 5.41 5.15
CA CYS A 25 0.94 4.20 4.32
C CYS A 25 -0.40 4.08 3.57
N PRO A 26 -0.40 3.44 2.39
CA PRO A 26 -1.63 3.02 1.72
C PRO A 26 -2.55 2.20 2.65
N PRO A 27 -3.88 2.21 2.42
CA PRO A 27 -4.84 1.51 3.30
C PRO A 27 -4.57 0.02 3.52
N TRP A 28 -3.99 -0.66 2.53
CA TRP A 28 -3.61 -2.09 2.56
C TRP A 28 -2.20 -2.35 3.14
N GLU A 29 -1.56 -1.35 3.73
CA GLU A 29 -0.27 -1.43 4.41
C GLU A 29 -0.37 -0.89 5.85
N ARG A 30 0.56 -1.30 6.72
CA ARG A 30 0.69 -0.84 8.11
C ARG A 30 2.12 -0.37 8.37
N CYS A 31 2.27 0.62 9.25
CA CYS A 31 3.58 1.11 9.67
C CYS A 31 4.20 0.14 10.69
N ILE A 32 5.44 -0.26 10.42
CA ILE A 32 6.27 -1.09 11.30
C ILE A 32 7.67 -0.49 11.24
N GLU A 33 8.20 -0.04 12.39
CA GLU A 33 9.58 0.46 12.49
C GLU A 33 9.92 1.55 11.45
N GLY A 34 9.01 2.49 11.22
CA GLY A 34 9.21 3.59 10.25
C GLY A 34 9.05 3.18 8.78
N HIS A 35 8.70 1.91 8.50
CA HIS A 35 8.46 1.39 7.16
C HIS A 35 7.04 0.83 6.95
N CYS A 36 6.46 1.08 5.78
CA CYS A 36 5.18 0.51 5.38
C CYS A 36 5.37 -0.97 4.98
N SER A 37 4.58 -1.83 5.60
CA SER A 37 4.57 -3.27 5.36
C SER A 37 3.16 -3.75 5.03
N CYS A 38 3.05 -4.70 4.11
CA CYS A 38 1.76 -5.20 3.63
C CYS A 38 0.90 -5.76 4.77
N LYS A 39 -0.36 -5.32 4.84
CA LYS A 39 -1.33 -5.93 5.75
C LYS A 39 -1.76 -7.31 5.24
N PRO A 40 -2.04 -8.26 6.14
CA PRO A 40 -2.81 -9.44 5.79
C PRO A 40 -4.20 -9.06 5.25
N PRO A 41 -4.72 -9.75 4.20
CA PRO A 41 -6.01 -9.41 3.60
C PRO A 41 -7.21 -9.41 4.55
N TYR A 42 -7.15 -10.18 5.64
CA TYR A 42 -8.20 -10.22 6.65
C TYR A 42 -8.24 -8.98 7.56
N MET A 43 -7.20 -8.14 7.57
CA MET A 43 -7.19 -6.87 8.31
C MET A 43 -7.87 -5.73 7.55
N CYS A 44 -8.33 -5.98 6.32
CA CYS A 44 -9.15 -5.03 5.58
C CYS A 44 -10.59 -5.01 6.12
N PRO A 45 -11.28 -3.85 6.06
CA PRO A 45 -12.68 -3.75 6.44
C PRO A 45 -13.57 -4.77 5.72
N VAL A 46 -14.57 -5.27 6.45
CA VAL A 46 -15.51 -6.29 5.94
C VAL A 46 -16.90 -5.73 5.67
N GLU A 47 -17.23 -4.59 6.27
CA GLU A 47 -18.52 -3.91 6.15
C GLU A 47 -18.42 -2.69 5.24
N ASN A 48 -19.52 -2.32 4.57
CA ASN A 48 -19.61 -1.16 3.68
C ASN A 48 -18.52 -1.13 2.59
N VAL A 49 -18.23 -2.27 1.98
CA VAL A 49 -17.23 -2.41 0.93
C VAL A 49 -17.86 -2.82 -0.40
N THR A 50 -17.30 -2.28 -1.49
CA THR A 50 -17.65 -2.67 -2.86
C THR A 50 -16.74 -3.79 -3.34
N PRO A 51 -17.29 -4.91 -3.86
CA PRO A 51 -16.49 -5.98 -4.42
C PRO A 51 -15.75 -5.52 -5.68
N VAL A 52 -14.62 -6.16 -5.97
CA VAL A 52 -13.79 -5.87 -7.16
C VAL A 52 -13.43 -7.15 -7.89
N CYS A 53 -13.27 -7.04 -9.21
CA CYS A 53 -12.86 -8.16 -10.07
C CYS A 53 -11.34 -8.27 -10.11
N GLY A 54 -10.83 -9.50 -10.01
CA GLY A 54 -9.41 -9.82 -10.11
C GLY A 54 -8.98 -10.27 -11.51
N LEU A 55 -7.67 -10.19 -11.76
CA LEU A 55 -7.04 -10.70 -13.00
C LEU A 55 -7.00 -12.23 -13.07
N ASP A 56 -7.22 -12.90 -11.95
CA ASP A 56 -7.27 -14.35 -11.80
C ASP A 56 -8.68 -14.93 -11.98
N ASN A 57 -9.59 -14.13 -12.57
CA ASN A 57 -11.00 -14.48 -12.76
C ASN A 57 -11.73 -14.78 -11.44
N ARG A 58 -11.26 -14.18 -10.33
CA ARG A 58 -11.87 -14.26 -9.00
C ARG A 58 -12.35 -12.89 -8.54
N ASN A 59 -13.44 -12.87 -7.78
CA ASN A 59 -13.94 -11.67 -7.13
C ASN A 59 -13.35 -11.54 -5.73
N TYR A 60 -12.95 -10.32 -5.37
CA TYR A 60 -12.45 -9.96 -4.05
C TYR A 60 -13.50 -9.12 -3.33
N ARG A 61 -13.57 -9.28 -2.01
CA ARG A 61 -14.54 -8.60 -1.14
C ARG A 61 -14.43 -7.08 -1.24
N SER A 62 -13.21 -6.56 -1.38
CA SER A 62 -12.96 -5.13 -1.45
C SER A 62 -11.66 -4.80 -2.18
N TYR A 63 -11.54 -3.55 -2.61
CA TYR A 63 -10.29 -3.01 -3.18
C TYR A 63 -9.11 -3.17 -2.21
N CYS A 64 -9.31 -2.92 -0.91
CA CYS A 64 -8.28 -3.13 0.11
C CYS A 64 -7.77 -4.58 0.10
N GLN A 65 -8.69 -5.56 0.04
CA GLN A 65 -8.31 -6.97 0.06
C GLN A 65 -7.47 -7.36 -1.16
N ALA A 66 -7.88 -6.92 -2.36
CA ALA A 66 -7.15 -7.19 -3.60
C ALA A 66 -5.75 -6.55 -3.59
N MET A 67 -5.65 -5.30 -3.12
CA MET A 67 -4.37 -4.60 -3.04
C MET A 67 -3.45 -5.15 -1.93
N ALA A 68 -4.00 -5.59 -0.80
CA ALA A 68 -3.24 -6.28 0.25
C ALA A 68 -2.61 -7.57 -0.28
N LEU A 69 -3.37 -8.35 -1.05
CA LEU A 69 -2.85 -9.54 -1.73
C LEU A 69 -1.78 -9.17 -2.77
N SER A 70 -2.02 -8.11 -3.55
CA SER A 70 -1.05 -7.63 -4.55
C SER A 70 0.27 -7.24 -3.91
N CYS A 71 0.22 -6.49 -2.81
CA CYS A 71 1.39 -6.07 -2.04
C CYS A 71 2.21 -7.27 -1.55
N ARG A 72 1.54 -8.26 -0.92
CA ARG A 72 2.21 -9.44 -0.35
C ARG A 72 2.80 -10.36 -1.42
N THR A 73 2.11 -10.53 -2.54
CA THR A 73 2.54 -11.43 -3.63
C THR A 73 3.47 -10.75 -4.63
N LYS A 74 3.58 -9.41 -4.59
CA LYS A 74 4.27 -8.59 -5.59
C LYS A 74 3.73 -8.83 -7.01
N LYS A 75 2.44 -9.13 -7.13
CA LYS A 75 1.74 -9.35 -8.40
C LYS A 75 0.48 -8.49 -8.45
N ALA A 76 0.12 -7.98 -9.63
CA ALA A 76 -1.16 -7.29 -9.79
C ALA A 76 -2.31 -8.28 -9.59
N THR A 77 -3.22 -7.98 -8.66
CA THR A 77 -4.42 -8.79 -8.42
C THR A 77 -5.67 -8.12 -8.99
N MET A 78 -5.83 -6.81 -8.84
CA MET A 78 -7.05 -6.09 -9.21
C MET A 78 -7.12 -5.85 -10.74
N SER A 79 -8.31 -6.02 -11.31
CA SER A 79 -8.64 -5.73 -12.71
C SER A 79 -9.48 -4.47 -12.84
N HIS A 80 -10.73 -4.48 -12.34
CA HIS A 80 -11.68 -3.36 -12.43
C HIS A 80 -12.66 -3.38 -11.24
N PHE A 81 -13.31 -2.24 -11.01
CA PHE A 81 -14.44 -2.15 -10.08
C PHE A 81 -15.67 -2.76 -10.77
N GLY A 82 -16.42 -3.58 -10.03
CA GLY A 82 -17.64 -4.22 -10.53
C GLY A 82 -18.79 -3.26 -10.72
#